data_AF-A0A932T4B0-F1
#
_entry.id   AF-A0A932T4B0-F1
#
_cell.length_a   1.000
_cell.length_b   1.000
_cell.length_c   1.000
_cell.angle_alpha   90.00
_cell.angle_beta   90.00
_cell.angle_gamma   90.00
#
_symmetry.space_group_name_H-M   'P 1'
#
loop_
_entity.id
_entity.type
_entity.pdbx_description
1 polymer ?
#
loop_
_entity_poly.entity_id
_entity_poly.type
_entity_poly.pdbx_seq_one_letter_code
_entity_poly.pdbx_strand_id
1 'polypeptide(L)'
;MRHRIKGRTLGRNASHRHAMFRNMAASFIRTLRPGDDDPNKPKVQGRIITTVAKAKELRPFIEKLVTIARKAAVYEQQAVAFATTAKRNSTEWKTWKESDQYQKWNQAIAPAVRSRRKAFALLRDKLAVQILFDELAKRFESRDGGYTRIVRITDRRLGDGGSQALIEFVGVHDRVRQRRARTAPAAAPAVVPSATPAALEQPAS
;
A
#
# COMPACT_ATOMS: atom_id res chain seq x y z
N MET A 1 8.86 -27.18 -22.02
CA MET A 1 8.98 -25.89 -21.30
C MET A 1 7.65 -25.16 -21.32
N ARG A 2 7.30 -24.41 -20.26
CA ARG A 2 6.08 -23.57 -20.24
C ARG A 2 6.45 -22.13 -20.63
N HIS A 3 6.38 -21.80 -21.92
CA HIS A 3 6.70 -20.44 -22.39
C HIS A 3 5.58 -19.46 -22.02
N ARG A 4 5.95 -18.27 -21.50
CA ARG A 4 5.05 -17.15 -21.16
C ARG A 4 3.94 -17.44 -20.13
N ILE A 5 3.94 -18.62 -19.49
CA ILE A 5 3.00 -18.94 -18.41
C ILE A 5 3.54 -18.38 -17.09
N LYS A 6 2.83 -17.39 -16.54
CA LYS A 6 3.16 -16.78 -15.24
C LYS A 6 2.56 -17.60 -14.10
N GLY A 7 3.29 -17.64 -12.99
CA GLY A 7 2.83 -18.19 -11.72
C GLY A 7 3.04 -19.69 -11.54
N ARG A 8 2.80 -20.16 -10.32
CA ARG A 8 3.02 -21.55 -9.89
C ARG A 8 1.70 -22.27 -9.64
N THR A 9 1.66 -23.57 -9.92
CA THR A 9 0.50 -24.42 -9.60
C THR A 9 0.42 -24.76 -8.11
N LEU A 10 1.55 -24.73 -7.39
CA LEU A 10 1.67 -25.08 -5.97
C LEU A 10 1.14 -26.49 -5.63
N GLY A 11 1.22 -27.42 -6.58
CA GLY A 11 0.69 -28.79 -6.42
C GLY A 11 -0.84 -28.85 -6.25
N ARG A 12 -1.58 -27.84 -6.74
CA ARG A 12 -3.04 -27.75 -6.59
C ARG A 12 -3.73 -27.52 -7.93
N ASN A 13 -4.96 -28.01 -8.05
CA ASN A 13 -5.86 -27.66 -9.15
C ASN A 13 -6.27 -26.16 -9.07
N ALA A 14 -6.93 -25.65 -10.13
CA ALA A 14 -7.26 -24.23 -10.22
C ALA A 14 -8.24 -23.76 -9.14
N SER A 15 -9.30 -24.52 -8.84
CA SER A 15 -10.32 -24.16 -7.85
C SER A 15 -9.73 -24.09 -6.44
N HIS A 16 -8.97 -25.11 -6.03
CA HIS A 16 -8.28 -25.12 -4.73
C HIS A 16 -7.24 -24.01 -4.66
N ARG A 17 -6.45 -23.79 -5.72
CA ARG A 17 -5.48 -22.70 -5.73
C ARG A 17 -6.16 -21.32 -5.56
N HIS A 18 -7.28 -21.08 -6.23
CA HIS A 18 -8.06 -19.85 -6.04
C HIS A 18 -8.59 -19.74 -4.60
N ALA A 19 -9.20 -20.79 -4.06
CA ALA A 19 -9.69 -20.81 -2.68
C ALA A 19 -8.56 -20.52 -1.67
N MET A 20 -7.40 -21.16 -1.84
CA MET A 20 -6.23 -20.96 -1.01
C MET A 20 -5.76 -19.51 -1.01
N PHE A 21 -5.63 -18.88 -2.18
CA PHE A 21 -5.18 -17.48 -2.26
C PHE A 21 -6.22 -16.51 -1.69
N ARG A 22 -7.51 -16.76 -1.88
CA ARG A 22 -8.56 -15.95 -1.25
C ARG A 22 -8.46 -16.00 0.26
N ASN A 23 -8.37 -17.19 0.83
CA ASN A 23 -8.29 -17.37 2.28
C ASN A 23 -7.00 -16.74 2.84
N MET A 24 -5.87 -16.94 2.16
CA MET A 24 -4.59 -16.35 2.57
C MET A 24 -4.60 -14.82 2.47
N ALA A 25 -5.22 -14.27 1.43
CA ALA A 25 -5.34 -12.83 1.26
C ALA A 25 -6.28 -12.20 2.29
N ALA A 26 -7.43 -12.82 2.55
CA ALA A 26 -8.36 -12.38 3.57
C ALA A 26 -7.69 -12.42 4.96
N SER A 27 -7.05 -13.54 5.31
CA SER A 27 -6.29 -13.67 6.56
C SER A 27 -5.19 -12.60 6.66
N PHE A 28 -4.42 -12.39 5.59
CA PHE A 28 -3.37 -11.36 5.56
C PHE A 28 -3.93 -9.95 5.80
N ILE A 29 -5.03 -9.57 5.16
CA ILE A 29 -5.64 -8.24 5.36
C ILE A 29 -6.21 -8.11 6.78
N ARG A 30 -6.86 -9.16 7.29
CA ARG A 30 -7.44 -9.19 8.65
C ARG A 30 -6.41 -9.02 9.75
N THR A 31 -5.13 -9.29 9.50
CA THR A 31 -4.04 -9.01 10.46
C THR A 31 -3.93 -7.54 10.87
N LEU A 32 -4.56 -6.61 10.15
CA LEU A 32 -4.60 -5.19 10.50
C LEU A 32 -5.65 -4.87 11.58
N ARG A 33 -6.73 -5.65 11.65
CA ARG A 33 -7.73 -5.61 12.73
C ARG A 33 -7.86 -7.01 13.35
N PRO A 34 -6.84 -7.47 14.11
CA PRO A 34 -7.00 -8.72 14.84
C PRO A 34 -8.12 -8.56 15.87
N GLY A 35 -8.95 -9.57 16.04
CA GLY A 35 -9.87 -9.61 17.17
C GLY A 35 -9.09 -9.67 18.48
N ASP A 36 -9.63 -9.10 19.55
CA ASP A 36 -8.97 -9.10 20.86
C ASP A 36 -8.77 -10.53 21.38
N ASP A 37 -9.73 -11.42 21.10
CA ASP A 37 -9.73 -12.83 21.51
C ASP A 37 -9.25 -13.82 20.41
N ASP A 38 -8.57 -13.36 19.35
CA ASP A 38 -8.09 -14.26 18.30
C ASP A 38 -6.84 -15.04 18.75
N PRO A 39 -6.92 -16.38 18.94
CA PRO A 39 -5.75 -17.17 19.34
C PRO A 39 -4.64 -17.17 18.28
N ASN A 40 -4.96 -16.85 17.03
CA ASN A 40 -4.02 -16.75 15.92
C ASN A 40 -3.64 -15.30 15.59
N LYS A 41 -3.81 -14.37 16.54
CA LYS A 41 -3.40 -12.97 16.39
C LYS A 41 -1.92 -12.88 15.99
N PRO A 42 -1.60 -12.14 14.92
CA PRO A 42 -0.21 -12.00 14.50
C PRO A 42 0.56 -11.16 15.51
N LYS A 43 1.80 -11.58 15.81
CA LYS A 43 2.72 -10.82 16.69
C LYS A 43 2.97 -9.40 16.21
N VAL A 44 2.92 -9.18 14.89
CA VAL A 44 3.07 -7.87 14.25
C VAL A 44 1.93 -7.69 13.26
N GLN A 45 1.19 -6.60 13.38
CA GLN A 45 0.06 -6.30 12.49
C GLN A 45 0.51 -6.16 11.03
N GLY A 46 -0.34 -6.57 10.10
CA GLY A 46 -0.06 -6.45 8.67
C GLY A 46 1.03 -7.40 8.18
N ARG A 47 1.25 -8.53 8.86
CA ARG A 47 2.31 -9.51 8.56
C ARG A 47 1.81 -10.94 8.71
N ILE A 48 2.19 -11.81 7.76
CA ILE A 48 2.06 -13.26 7.89
C ILE A 48 3.35 -13.98 7.49
N ILE A 49 3.53 -15.18 8.04
CA ILE A 49 4.63 -16.08 7.68
C ILE A 49 4.07 -17.22 6.83
N THR A 50 4.67 -17.46 5.67
CA THR A 50 4.27 -18.52 4.74
C THR A 50 5.50 -19.07 4.00
N THR A 51 5.32 -19.91 2.99
CA THR A 51 6.45 -20.37 2.16
C THR A 51 6.82 -19.34 1.10
N VAL A 52 8.09 -19.31 0.69
CA VAL A 52 8.59 -18.36 -0.34
C VAL A 52 7.74 -18.43 -1.62
N ALA A 53 7.38 -19.64 -2.05
CA ALA A 53 6.55 -19.84 -3.23
C ALA A 53 5.15 -19.23 -3.06
N LYS A 54 4.47 -19.49 -1.93
CA LYS A 54 3.14 -18.95 -1.65
C LYS A 54 3.15 -17.42 -1.53
N ALA A 55 4.15 -16.86 -0.84
CA ALA A 55 4.30 -15.40 -0.70
C ALA A 55 4.45 -14.69 -2.05
N LYS A 56 5.30 -15.24 -2.95
CA LYS A 56 5.53 -14.66 -4.28
C LYS A 56 4.29 -14.68 -5.17
N GLU A 57 3.44 -15.70 -5.04
CA GLU A 57 2.18 -15.78 -5.78
C GLU A 57 1.05 -14.95 -5.13
N LEU A 58 1.08 -14.79 -3.81
CA LEU A 58 0.11 -13.96 -3.08
C LEU A 58 0.28 -12.47 -3.40
N ARG A 59 1.52 -12.00 -3.58
CA ARG A 59 1.84 -10.58 -3.79
C ARG A 59 1.04 -9.93 -4.94
N PRO A 60 1.03 -10.44 -6.18
CA PRO A 60 0.23 -9.85 -7.26
C PRO A 60 -1.27 -9.75 -6.94
N PHE A 61 -1.80 -10.72 -6.19
CA PHE A 61 -3.21 -10.73 -5.78
C PHE A 61 -3.52 -9.59 -4.81
N ILE A 62 -2.65 -9.38 -3.80
CA ILE A 62 -2.79 -8.28 -2.84
C ILE A 62 -2.54 -6.93 -3.48
N GLU A 63 -1.50 -6.80 -4.31
CA GLU A 63 -1.17 -5.53 -4.98
C GLU A 63 -2.35 -5.04 -5.85
N LYS A 64 -3.03 -5.97 -6.53
CA LYS A 64 -4.25 -5.68 -7.29
C LYS A 64 -5.38 -5.21 -6.40
N LEU A 65 -5.60 -5.85 -5.24
CA LEU A 65 -6.66 -5.47 -4.31
C LEU A 65 -6.44 -4.06 -3.73
N VAL A 66 -5.22 -3.76 -3.28
CA VAL A 66 -4.86 -2.43 -2.77
C VAL A 66 -5.01 -1.37 -3.86
N THR A 67 -4.61 -1.68 -5.10
CA THR A 67 -4.80 -0.76 -6.24
C THR A 67 -6.28 -0.48 -6.53
N ILE A 68 -7.15 -1.50 -6.46
CA ILE A 68 -8.60 -1.32 -6.61
C ILE A 68 -9.14 -0.40 -5.52
N ALA A 69 -8.70 -0.59 -4.27
CA ALA A 69 -9.15 0.20 -3.14
C ALA A 69 -8.69 1.66 -3.21
N ARG A 70 -7.41 1.92 -3.54
CA ARG A 70 -6.89 3.28 -3.74
C ARG A 70 -7.65 4.02 -4.83
N LYS A 71 -7.86 3.37 -5.99
CA LYS A 71 -8.61 3.99 -7.09
C LYS A 71 -10.06 4.32 -6.69
N ALA A 72 -10.67 3.47 -5.88
CA ALA A 72 -12.01 3.73 -5.36
C ALA A 72 -12.05 4.95 -4.43
N ALA A 73 -11.03 5.15 -3.59
CA ALA A 73 -10.96 6.31 -2.69
C ALA A 73 -11.01 7.64 -3.44
N VAL A 74 -10.38 7.74 -4.62
CA VAL A 74 -10.44 8.95 -5.46
C VAL A 74 -11.87 9.26 -5.92
N TYR A 75 -12.62 8.24 -6.34
CA TYR A 75 -14.03 8.42 -6.72
C TYR A 75 -14.90 8.77 -5.52
N GLU A 76 -14.62 8.20 -4.34
CA GLU A 76 -15.30 8.56 -3.10
C GLU A 76 -15.05 10.03 -2.75
N GLN A 77 -13.82 10.52 -2.86
CA GLN A 77 -13.46 11.93 -2.65
C GLN A 77 -14.20 12.86 -3.64
N GLN A 78 -14.24 12.51 -4.94
CA GLN A 78 -14.96 13.28 -5.95
C GLN A 78 -16.47 13.35 -5.68
N ALA A 79 -17.06 12.25 -5.20
CA ALA A 79 -18.48 12.20 -4.87
C ALA A 79 -18.85 13.09 -3.68
N VAL A 80 -17.93 13.36 -2.74
CA VAL A 80 -18.18 14.24 -1.58
C VAL A 80 -18.65 15.63 -2.03
N ALA A 81 -18.14 16.16 -3.14
CA ALA A 81 -18.54 17.47 -3.66
C ALA A 81 -20.02 17.59 -4.03
N PHE A 82 -20.69 16.46 -4.33
CA PHE A 82 -22.10 16.41 -4.72
C PHE A 82 -23.00 15.78 -3.65
N ALA A 83 -22.42 15.37 -2.51
CA ALA A 83 -23.13 14.67 -1.46
C ALA A 83 -23.97 15.64 -0.61
N THR A 84 -25.10 15.16 -0.10
CA THR A 84 -25.94 15.89 0.87
C THR A 84 -25.57 15.53 2.32
N THR A 85 -25.68 16.50 3.23
CA THR A 85 -25.56 16.30 4.68
C THR A 85 -26.87 15.81 5.31
N ALA A 86 -27.99 15.86 4.57
CA ALA A 86 -29.30 15.47 5.09
C ALA A 86 -29.31 14.02 5.60
N LYS A 87 -29.98 13.79 6.75
CA LYS A 87 -30.09 12.45 7.33
C LYS A 87 -30.81 11.53 6.34
N ARG A 88 -30.33 10.29 6.21
CA ARG A 88 -30.95 9.27 5.35
C ARG A 88 -32.44 9.10 5.67
N ASN A 89 -33.27 9.02 4.62
CA ASN A 89 -34.73 8.91 4.68
C ASN A 89 -35.49 10.14 5.21
N SER A 90 -34.82 11.26 5.49
CA SER A 90 -35.49 12.55 5.74
C SER A 90 -36.21 13.06 4.48
N THR A 91 -37.09 14.05 4.65
CA THR A 91 -37.75 14.76 3.55
C THR A 91 -36.73 15.42 2.63
N GLU A 92 -35.79 16.17 3.20
CA GLU A 92 -34.66 16.80 2.49
C GLU A 92 -33.86 15.79 1.66
N TRP A 93 -33.60 14.59 2.20
CA TRP A 93 -32.91 13.52 1.48
C TRP A 93 -33.73 12.98 0.29
N LYS A 94 -35.06 12.89 0.44
CA LYS A 94 -35.94 12.48 -0.66
C LYS A 94 -35.94 13.53 -1.77
N THR A 95 -36.05 14.82 -1.43
CA THR A 95 -35.97 15.92 -2.39
C THR A 95 -34.62 15.95 -3.11
N TRP A 96 -33.51 15.75 -2.38
CA TRP A 96 -32.18 15.70 -3.00
C TRP A 96 -32.04 14.57 -4.02
N LYS A 97 -32.62 13.37 -3.78
CA LYS A 97 -32.57 12.26 -4.74
C LYS A 97 -33.22 12.56 -6.09
N GLU A 98 -34.20 13.46 -6.11
CA GLU A 98 -34.89 13.87 -7.33
C GLU A 98 -34.12 14.97 -8.08
N SER A 99 -33.08 15.55 -7.46
CA SER A 99 -32.28 16.63 -8.04
C SER A 99 -31.18 16.15 -9.00
N ASP A 100 -30.72 17.07 -9.86
CA ASP A 100 -29.54 16.85 -10.71
C ASP A 100 -28.25 16.59 -9.92
N GLN A 101 -28.16 17.10 -8.69
CA GLN A 101 -27.01 16.84 -7.82
C GLN A 101 -26.90 15.35 -7.47
N TYR A 102 -28.03 14.67 -7.28
CA TYR A 102 -28.03 13.22 -7.05
C TYR A 102 -27.51 12.46 -8.26
N GLN A 103 -27.88 12.86 -9.48
CA GLN A 103 -27.38 12.20 -10.69
C GLN A 103 -25.86 12.35 -10.82
N LYS A 104 -25.33 13.57 -10.57
CA LYS A 104 -23.89 13.83 -10.53
C LYS A 104 -23.18 13.01 -9.44
N TRP A 105 -23.75 12.97 -8.24
CA TRP A 105 -23.24 12.16 -7.13
C TRP A 105 -23.22 10.66 -7.47
N ASN A 106 -24.32 10.14 -8.02
CA ASN A 106 -24.47 8.73 -8.39
C ASN A 106 -23.45 8.34 -9.46
N GLN A 107 -23.26 9.20 -10.48
CA GLN A 107 -22.25 8.98 -11.51
C GLN A 107 -20.83 8.99 -10.93
N ALA A 108 -20.52 9.90 -10.01
CA ALA A 108 -19.23 10.00 -9.35
C ALA A 108 -18.92 8.79 -8.44
N ILE A 109 -19.90 8.30 -7.67
CA ILE A 109 -19.70 7.20 -6.71
C ILE A 109 -19.79 5.80 -7.33
N ALA A 110 -20.49 5.64 -8.46
CA ALA A 110 -20.73 4.34 -9.10
C ALA A 110 -19.43 3.51 -9.34
N PRO A 111 -18.30 4.09 -9.80
CA PRO A 111 -17.04 3.36 -9.94
C PRO A 111 -16.46 2.84 -8.62
N ALA A 112 -16.63 3.57 -7.51
CA ALA A 112 -16.21 3.11 -6.17
C ALA A 112 -17.03 1.89 -5.73
N VAL A 113 -18.36 1.94 -5.92
CA VAL A 113 -19.25 0.80 -5.61
C VAL A 113 -18.90 -0.43 -6.46
N ARG A 114 -18.64 -0.25 -7.75
CA ARG A 114 -18.18 -1.32 -8.64
C ARG A 114 -16.85 -1.93 -8.15
N SER A 115 -15.94 -1.09 -7.67
CA SER A 115 -14.64 -1.50 -7.13
C SER A 115 -14.79 -2.32 -5.85
N ARG A 116 -15.66 -1.89 -4.91
CA ARG A 116 -16.00 -2.66 -3.69
C ARG A 116 -16.61 -4.03 -4.04
N ARG A 117 -17.55 -4.09 -5.00
CA ARG A 117 -18.13 -5.35 -5.48
C ARG A 117 -17.08 -6.27 -6.10
N LYS A 118 -16.17 -5.73 -6.91
CA LYS A 118 -15.06 -6.48 -7.53
C LYS A 118 -14.10 -7.04 -6.47
N ALA A 119 -13.73 -6.24 -5.48
CA ALA A 119 -12.89 -6.69 -4.36
C ALA A 119 -13.58 -7.80 -3.56
N PHE A 120 -14.88 -7.67 -3.29
CA PHE A 120 -15.65 -8.72 -2.62
C PHE A 120 -15.76 -10.00 -3.45
N ALA A 121 -15.96 -9.91 -4.76
CA ALA A 121 -15.96 -11.09 -5.64
C ALA A 121 -14.63 -11.86 -5.59
N LEU A 122 -13.50 -11.13 -5.46
CA LEU A 122 -12.17 -11.69 -5.33
C LEU A 122 -11.92 -12.27 -3.93
N LEU A 123 -12.24 -11.57 -2.84
CA LEU A 123 -11.89 -11.98 -1.48
C LEU A 123 -12.92 -12.90 -0.82
N ARG A 124 -14.22 -12.67 -1.05
CA ARG A 124 -15.36 -13.33 -0.38
C ARG A 124 -15.37 -13.19 1.15
N ASP A 125 -14.69 -12.18 1.68
CA ASP A 125 -14.68 -11.84 3.11
C ASP A 125 -15.06 -10.36 3.27
N LYS A 126 -16.13 -10.08 4.02
CA LYS A 126 -16.67 -8.72 4.21
C LYS A 126 -15.73 -7.87 5.06
N LEU A 127 -15.15 -8.43 6.12
CA LEU A 127 -14.28 -7.70 7.04
C LEU A 127 -12.98 -7.31 6.35
N ALA A 128 -12.37 -8.23 5.61
CA ALA A 128 -11.17 -7.95 4.82
C ALA A 128 -11.42 -6.85 3.78
N VAL A 129 -12.58 -6.86 3.10
CA VAL A 129 -12.94 -5.77 2.17
C VAL A 129 -13.12 -4.44 2.91
N GLN A 130 -13.72 -4.45 4.09
CA GLN A 130 -13.86 -3.23 4.88
C GLN A 130 -12.49 -2.64 5.25
N ILE A 131 -11.58 -3.45 5.83
CA ILE A 131 -10.21 -3.03 6.17
C ILE A 131 -9.47 -2.50 4.94
N LEU A 132 -9.64 -3.18 3.80
CA LEU A 132 -8.98 -2.82 2.55
C LEU A 132 -9.34 -1.40 2.08
N PHE A 133 -10.61 -0.99 2.20
CA PHE A 133 -11.06 0.33 1.76
C PHE A 133 -10.91 1.40 2.86
N ASP A 134 -11.09 1.03 4.13
CA ASP A 134 -11.06 1.99 5.24
C ASP A 134 -9.63 2.40 5.62
N GLU A 135 -8.70 1.45 5.60
CA GLU A 135 -7.32 1.65 6.10
C GLU A 135 -6.28 1.58 4.98
N LEU A 136 -6.28 0.49 4.21
CA LEU A 136 -5.21 0.27 3.22
C LEU A 136 -5.26 1.29 2.08
N ALA A 137 -6.46 1.73 1.67
CA ALA A 137 -6.60 2.77 0.66
C ALA A 137 -5.98 4.10 1.11
N LYS A 138 -6.22 4.51 2.37
CA LYS A 138 -5.67 5.73 2.97
C LYS A 138 -4.16 5.62 3.18
N ARG A 139 -3.71 4.50 3.76
CA ARG A 139 -2.29 4.24 4.05
C ARG A 139 -1.42 4.31 2.79
N PHE A 140 -1.95 3.92 1.64
CA PHE A 140 -1.20 3.86 0.38
C PHE A 140 -1.68 4.88 -0.65
N GLU A 141 -2.30 5.98 -0.22
CA GLU A 141 -2.81 7.02 -1.11
C GLU A 141 -1.70 7.61 -2.00
N SER A 142 -0.55 7.95 -1.41
CA SER A 142 0.61 8.53 -2.09
C SER A 142 1.52 7.51 -2.81
N ARG A 143 1.15 6.22 -2.81
CA ARG A 143 2.00 5.15 -3.36
C ARG A 143 1.35 4.48 -4.57
N ASP A 144 2.07 4.46 -5.69
CA ASP A 144 1.58 3.87 -6.94
C ASP A 144 1.71 2.35 -7.04
N GLY A 145 2.60 1.75 -6.24
CA GLY A 145 2.83 0.29 -6.24
C GLY A 145 3.82 -0.16 -5.17
N GLY A 146 3.97 -1.48 -5.00
CA GLY A 146 4.88 -2.03 -4.00
C GLY A 146 4.34 -1.82 -2.59
N TYR A 147 3.08 -2.23 -2.38
CA TYR A 147 2.43 -2.16 -1.07
C TYR A 147 2.90 -3.25 -0.12
N THR A 148 3.44 -4.34 -0.68
CA THR A 148 3.91 -5.49 0.09
C THR A 148 5.41 -5.73 -0.09
N ARG A 149 6.06 -6.14 0.99
CA ARG A 149 7.44 -6.64 1.01
C ARG A 149 7.43 -8.13 1.33
N ILE A 150 8.31 -8.88 0.67
CA ILE A 150 8.59 -10.28 1.00
C ILE A 150 10.03 -10.35 1.51
N VAL A 151 10.21 -10.80 2.74
CA VAL A 151 11.51 -11.05 3.36
C VAL A 151 11.68 -12.56 3.53
N ARG A 152 12.79 -13.12 3.06
CA ARG A 152 13.08 -14.54 3.30
C ARG A 152 13.48 -14.72 4.75
N ILE A 153 12.94 -15.75 5.38
CA ILE A 153 13.36 -16.18 6.71
C ILE A 153 14.53 -17.14 6.51
N THR A 154 15.59 -16.98 7.31
CA THR A 154 16.80 -17.81 7.21
C THR A 154 16.49 -19.25 7.60
N ASP A 155 15.76 -19.43 8.69
CA ASP A 155 15.40 -20.74 9.20
C ASP A 155 14.44 -21.47 8.26
N ARG A 156 14.64 -22.78 8.17
CA ARG A 156 13.75 -23.67 7.44
C ARG A 156 12.57 -24.05 8.32
N ARG A 157 11.45 -24.33 7.66
CA ARG A 157 10.28 -24.85 8.35
C ARG A 157 10.60 -26.18 9.02
N LEU A 158 10.29 -26.30 10.30
CA LEU A 158 10.41 -27.54 11.04
C LEU A 158 9.46 -28.60 10.46
N GLY A 159 9.96 -29.82 10.26
CA GLY A 159 9.21 -30.93 9.67
C GLY A 159 9.52 -31.15 8.18
N ASP A 160 9.05 -30.25 7.30
CA ASP A 160 9.16 -30.43 5.84
C ASP A 160 10.37 -29.72 5.19
N GLY A 161 11.18 -28.99 5.98
CA GLY A 161 12.38 -28.28 5.49
C GLY A 161 12.08 -27.13 4.50
N GLY A 162 10.82 -26.72 4.34
CA GLY A 162 10.40 -25.75 3.35
C GLY A 162 11.00 -24.36 3.58
N SER A 163 11.39 -23.65 2.51
CA SER A 163 11.82 -22.24 2.62
C SER A 163 10.67 -21.33 3.03
N GLN A 164 10.83 -20.62 4.13
CA GLN A 164 9.84 -19.67 4.62
C GLN A 164 10.12 -18.25 4.16
N ALA A 165 9.06 -17.47 4.09
CA ALA A 165 9.10 -16.04 3.85
C ALA A 165 8.01 -15.35 4.66
N LEU A 166 8.37 -14.19 5.15
CA LEU A 166 7.50 -13.22 5.76
C LEU A 166 7.01 -12.27 4.66
N ILE A 167 5.70 -12.08 4.58
CA ILE A 167 5.10 -11.04 3.74
C ILE A 167 4.42 -10.00 4.64
N GLU A 168 4.70 -8.73 4.38
CA GLU A 168 4.22 -7.61 5.19
C GLU A 168 3.79 -6.41 4.34
N PHE A 169 2.89 -5.59 4.89
CA PHE A 169 2.57 -4.28 4.32
C PHE A 169 3.66 -3.25 4.63
N VAL A 170 4.06 -2.48 3.62
CA VAL A 170 5.16 -1.51 3.68
C VAL A 170 4.73 -0.21 4.40
N GLY A 171 5.67 0.54 4.99
CA GLY A 171 5.43 1.88 5.55
C GLY A 171 5.50 2.02 7.08
N VAL A 172 5.17 0.97 7.86
CA VAL A 172 5.19 1.05 9.34
C VAL A 172 6.48 0.51 9.92
N HIS A 173 6.96 -0.63 9.43
CA HIS A 173 8.16 -1.31 9.93
C HIS A 173 9.34 -1.24 8.95
N ASP A 174 9.39 -0.17 8.15
CA ASP A 174 10.46 0.00 7.18
C ASP A 174 11.75 0.41 7.87
N ARG A 175 12.84 -0.32 7.57
CA ARG A 175 14.17 0.11 7.98
C ARG A 175 14.52 1.39 7.22
N VAL A 176 14.51 2.52 7.92
CA VAL A 176 15.03 3.78 7.36
C VAL A 176 16.54 3.64 7.28
N ARG A 177 17.06 3.29 6.10
CA ARG A 177 18.50 3.31 5.86
C ARG A 177 18.90 4.77 5.77
N GLN A 178 19.46 5.32 6.85
CA GLN A 178 20.03 6.66 6.81
C GLN A 178 21.12 6.66 5.74
N ARG A 179 20.85 7.33 4.62
CA ARG A 179 21.86 7.55 3.59
C ARG A 179 22.87 8.49 4.23
N ARG A 180 24.06 7.99 4.59
CA ARG A 180 25.18 8.87 4.95
C ARG A 180 25.28 9.91 3.84
N ALA A 181 25.13 11.18 4.19
CA ALA A 181 25.38 12.25 3.26
C ALA A 181 26.79 12.04 2.72
N ARG A 182 26.93 12.02 1.39
CA ARG A 182 28.26 12.00 0.78
C ARG A 182 28.87 13.34 1.13
N THR A 183 29.75 13.38 2.13
CA THR A 183 30.52 14.58 2.43
C THR A 183 31.25 14.94 1.14
N ALA A 184 30.91 16.09 0.54
CA ALA A 184 31.70 16.60 -0.56
C ALA A 184 33.14 16.77 -0.05
N PRO A 185 34.17 16.43 -0.85
CA PRO A 185 35.53 16.77 -0.47
C PRO A 185 35.58 18.28 -0.22
N ALA A 186 36.11 18.68 0.93
CA ALA A 186 36.22 20.08 1.31
C ALA A 186 36.94 20.83 0.18
N ALA A 187 36.26 21.79 -0.44
CA ALA A 187 36.92 22.70 -1.36
C ALA A 187 38.03 23.39 -0.59
N ALA A 188 39.26 23.28 -1.11
CA ALA A 188 40.43 23.94 -0.52
C ALA A 188 40.13 25.44 -0.33
N PRO A 189 40.52 26.05 0.80
CA PRO A 189 40.27 27.45 1.04
C PRO A 189 40.90 28.26 -0.09
N ALA A 190 40.09 29.10 -0.74
CA ALA A 190 40.55 30.02 -1.77
C ALA A 190 41.63 30.91 -1.16
N VAL A 191 42.85 30.82 -1.72
CA VAL A 191 43.96 31.70 -1.38
C VAL A 191 43.55 33.11 -1.81
N VAL A 192 43.27 33.95 -0.82
CA VAL A 192 43.03 35.39 -1.03
C VAL A 192 44.37 36.00 -1.45
N PRO A 193 44.47 36.70 -2.60
CA PRO A 193 45.71 37.37 -2.96
C PRO A 193 45.94 38.52 -1.99
N SER A 194 47.06 38.48 -1.27
CA SER A 194 47.53 39.55 -0.40
C SER A 194 47.80 40.81 -1.24
N ALA A 195 47.07 41.88 -0.97
CA ALA A 195 47.35 43.19 -1.55
C ALA A 195 48.72 43.71 -1.08
N THR A 196 49.62 43.96 -2.04
CA THR A 196 50.88 44.68 -1.84
C THR A 196 50.58 46.13 -1.42
N PRO A 197 51.14 46.66 -0.31
CA PRO A 197 50.99 48.06 0.03
C PRO A 197 51.86 48.92 -0.90
N ALA A 198 51.25 49.95 -1.48
CA ALA A 198 51.91 50.94 -2.32
C ALA A 198 52.94 51.73 -1.50
N ALA A 199 54.17 51.82 -2.02
CA ALA A 199 55.23 52.63 -1.45
C ALA A 199 54.93 54.13 -1.64
N LEU A 200 55.09 54.88 -0.54
CA LEU A 200 55.07 56.33 -0.48
C LEU A 200 56.34 56.89 -1.12
N GLU A 201 56.19 57.77 -2.11
CA GLU A 201 57.27 58.64 -2.60
C GLU A 201 56.94 60.08 -2.15
N GLN A 202 57.77 60.61 -1.26
CA GLN A 202 57.69 61.99 -0.76
C GLN A 202 58.34 62.96 -1.77
N PRO A 203 57.86 64.22 -1.86
CA PRO A 203 58.44 65.22 -2.74
C PRO A 203 59.74 65.78 -2.15
N ALA A 204 60.80 65.82 -2.96
CA ALA A 204 62.02 66.57 -2.65
C ALA A 204 61.93 67.99 -3.25
N SER A 205 62.09 68.97 -2.36
CA SER A 205 62.54 70.38 -2.49
C SER A 205 62.45 71.09 -3.85
#